data_AF-A0AAE2D1D4-F1
#
_entry.id   AF-A0AAE2D1D4-F1
#
_cell.length_a   1.000
_cell.length_b   1.000
_cell.length_c   1.000
_cell.angle_alpha   90.00
_cell.angle_beta   90.00
_cell.angle_gamma   90.00
#
_symmetry.space_group_name_H-M   'P 1'
#
loop_
_entity.id
_entity.type
_entity.pdbx_description
1 polymer ?
#
loop_
_entity_poly.entity_id
_entity_poly.type
_entity_poly.pdbx_seq_one_letter_code
_entity_poly.pdbx_strand_id
1 'polypeptide(L)'
;MKLASNLDVDFDVIETRVLELITLDAQSKSPCRLISIPSEVINSSYVRRVAHLILDRLEEQGQTSIDELTTMFSLPTTFISNIMQEYQSTLFRVHKYGEKYFMDTFLNATKAKVRGYFTGVVRPVTLTSVALKLQVPESLMNGIVSSLISTGRLQGNLIAGRSIFVPQCYTHAEDTYINSLYSHNGYIEWNYLKRLNIADPDSYLKTKLPNAIHLPGLTINILLVDQLKSLLSGVIRDVSWIDLTHYIPSGLGSNETSAHINCLLKDSPVKLIDTYLVVDKFIENYEKFLDTYLKKKAQTAFYREHRAILSIPPQQQSVEVNAPKQGVMSSKGGFGFGEREIKTKSVEKKYNPSRRNAGNLPTNCDTEANFHSGFGDSHSLIKDLFARYVLMDEVRSISSSQLLSDVPAELIDQVVELLGSFLQ
;
A
#
# COMPACT_ATOMS: atom_id res chain seq x y z
N MET A 1 71.72 29.57 -16.83
CA MET A 1 72.86 28.95 -16.10
C MET A 1 73.49 27.76 -16.82
N LYS A 2 72.93 26.52 -16.83
CA LYS A 2 73.64 25.33 -17.36
C LYS A 2 74.26 25.49 -18.76
N LEU A 3 73.59 26.20 -19.68
CA LEU A 3 74.14 26.44 -21.03
C LEU A 3 75.35 27.40 -21.01
N ALA A 4 75.38 28.37 -20.09
CA ALA A 4 76.49 29.29 -19.87
C ALA A 4 77.74 28.56 -19.35
N SER A 5 77.58 27.75 -18.30
CA SER A 5 78.68 26.93 -17.75
C SER A 5 79.21 25.88 -18.73
N ASN A 6 78.42 25.46 -19.71
CA ASN A 6 78.82 24.47 -20.72
C ASN A 6 79.47 25.08 -21.96
N LEU A 7 79.29 26.39 -22.20
CA LEU A 7 79.86 27.11 -23.34
C LEU A 7 81.00 28.07 -22.95
N ASP A 8 81.20 28.30 -21.64
CA ASP A 8 82.13 29.28 -21.07
C ASP A 8 81.86 30.72 -21.56
N VAL A 9 80.57 31.11 -21.52
CA VAL A 9 80.07 32.43 -21.97
C VAL A 9 79.04 32.97 -20.98
N ASP A 10 79.07 34.28 -20.74
CA ASP A 10 78.14 34.99 -19.85
C ASP A 10 76.65 34.75 -20.18
N PHE A 11 75.83 34.73 -19.14
CA PHE A 11 74.40 34.44 -19.27
C PHE A 11 73.66 35.42 -20.18
N ASP A 12 73.91 36.72 -20.03
CA ASP A 12 73.23 37.79 -20.76
C ASP A 12 73.55 37.75 -22.27
N VAL A 13 74.77 37.34 -22.62
CA VAL A 13 75.20 37.11 -24.01
C VAL A 13 74.45 35.92 -24.61
N ILE A 14 74.29 34.84 -23.85
CA ILE A 14 73.51 33.67 -24.28
C ILE A 14 72.03 33.99 -24.40
N GLU A 15 71.43 34.73 -23.45
CA GLU A 15 70.02 35.12 -23.52
C GLU A 15 69.75 35.99 -24.76
N THR A 16 70.62 36.99 -25.01
CA THR A 16 70.57 37.82 -26.23
C THR A 16 70.66 36.97 -27.50
N ARG A 17 71.65 36.07 -27.62
CA ARG A 17 71.83 35.22 -28.81
C ARG A 17 70.71 34.18 -28.97
N VAL A 18 70.13 33.67 -27.89
CA VAL A 18 68.97 32.77 -27.94
C VAL A 18 67.74 33.50 -28.47
N LEU A 19 67.50 34.74 -28.06
CA LEU A 19 66.38 35.55 -28.57
C LEU A 19 66.57 35.91 -30.06
N GLU A 20 67.79 36.23 -30.50
CA GLU A 20 68.12 36.37 -31.93
C GLU A 20 67.86 35.06 -32.70
N LEU A 21 68.34 33.92 -32.20
CA LEU A 21 68.12 32.63 -32.86
C LEU A 21 66.63 32.27 -32.95
N ILE A 22 65.84 32.50 -31.89
CA ILE A 22 64.39 32.25 -31.88
C ILE A 22 63.66 33.18 -32.87
N THR A 23 64.08 34.44 -33.02
CA THR A 23 63.46 35.39 -33.97
C THR A 23 63.86 35.14 -35.42
N LEU A 24 65.07 34.63 -35.68
CA LEU A 24 65.48 34.12 -36.99
C LEU A 24 64.72 32.82 -37.35
N ASP A 25 64.68 31.84 -36.43
CA ASP A 25 63.91 30.61 -36.61
C ASP A 25 62.40 30.85 -36.67
N ALA A 26 61.88 32.00 -36.20
CA ALA A 26 60.47 32.33 -36.36
C ALA A 26 60.02 32.43 -37.83
N GLN A 27 60.96 32.79 -38.73
CA GLN A 27 60.74 32.88 -40.17
C GLN A 27 60.99 31.53 -40.87
N SER A 28 61.67 30.60 -40.20
CA SER A 28 62.11 29.31 -40.72
C SER A 28 61.15 28.19 -40.29
N LYS A 29 60.67 27.38 -41.23
CA LYS A 29 59.89 26.15 -40.92
C LYS A 29 60.80 24.98 -40.53
N SER A 30 61.92 25.25 -39.86
CA SER A 30 62.88 24.24 -39.43
C SER A 30 62.26 23.29 -38.39
N PRO A 31 62.42 21.95 -38.53
CA PRO A 31 61.98 21.00 -37.51
C PRO A 31 62.78 21.12 -36.20
N CYS A 32 63.89 21.86 -36.23
CA CYS A 32 64.78 22.11 -35.09
C CYS A 32 64.56 23.47 -34.41
N ARG A 33 63.54 24.24 -34.82
CA ARG A 33 63.26 25.59 -34.28
C ARG A 33 63.34 25.64 -32.76
N LEU A 34 64.04 26.64 -32.23
CA LEU A 34 64.09 26.92 -30.79
C LEU A 34 62.79 27.59 -30.27
N ILE A 35 62.45 27.27 -29.03
CA ILE A 35 61.32 27.79 -28.26
C ILE A 35 61.84 28.10 -26.85
N SER A 36 61.51 29.29 -26.32
CA SER A 36 61.82 29.67 -24.94
C SER A 36 60.67 29.31 -24.01
N ILE A 37 61.04 28.80 -22.83
CA ILE A 37 60.20 28.61 -21.64
C ILE A 37 60.88 29.44 -20.52
N PRO A 38 60.17 29.93 -19.49
CA PRO A 38 60.83 30.57 -18.34
C PRO A 38 61.99 29.71 -17.80
N SER A 39 63.21 30.29 -17.80
CA SER A 39 64.48 29.66 -17.43
C SER A 39 65.00 28.52 -18.33
N GLU A 40 64.31 28.13 -19.41
CA GLU A 40 64.70 27.00 -20.27
C GLU A 40 64.60 27.30 -21.78
N VAL A 41 65.40 26.58 -22.57
CA VAL A 41 65.40 26.66 -24.04
C VAL A 41 65.27 25.26 -24.58
N ILE A 42 64.22 25.04 -25.39
CA ILE A 42 63.88 23.74 -25.95
C ILE A 42 63.72 23.80 -27.47
N ASN A 43 63.71 22.64 -28.11
CA ASN A 43 63.64 22.47 -29.55
C ASN A 43 62.25 21.95 -29.97
N SER A 44 61.69 22.40 -31.09
CA SER A 44 60.38 21.97 -31.62
C SER A 44 60.24 20.44 -31.71
N SER A 45 61.33 19.71 -31.99
CA SER A 45 61.33 18.25 -31.98
C SER A 45 61.07 17.63 -30.60
N TYR A 46 61.45 18.29 -29.50
CA TYR A 46 61.10 17.88 -28.14
C TYR A 46 59.60 18.09 -27.88
N VAL A 47 59.06 19.25 -28.27
CA VAL A 47 57.61 19.54 -28.19
C VAL A 47 56.78 18.47 -28.90
N ARG A 48 57.21 18.09 -30.11
CA ARG A 48 56.57 17.02 -30.89
C ARG A 48 56.67 15.65 -30.20
N ARG A 49 57.81 15.32 -29.58
CA ARG A 49 57.95 14.07 -28.78
C ARG A 49 57.03 14.08 -27.57
N VAL A 50 56.91 15.20 -26.84
CA VAL A 50 55.97 15.34 -25.72
C VAL A 50 54.52 15.23 -26.21
N ALA A 51 54.17 15.84 -27.35
CA ALA A 51 52.84 15.70 -27.95
C ALA A 51 52.48 14.24 -28.30
N HIS A 52 53.42 13.47 -28.86
CA HIS A 52 53.24 12.03 -29.08
C HIS A 52 53.09 11.25 -27.77
N LEU A 53 53.92 11.50 -26.76
CA LEU A 53 53.80 10.83 -25.45
C LEU A 53 52.47 11.17 -24.74
N ILE A 54 51.91 12.36 -24.95
CA ILE A 54 50.56 12.73 -24.49
C ILE A 54 49.49 11.94 -25.28
N LEU A 55 49.69 11.66 -26.57
CA LEU A 55 48.77 10.84 -27.36
C LEU A 55 48.81 9.38 -26.90
N ASP A 56 49.99 8.78 -26.75
CA ASP A 56 50.17 7.41 -26.25
C ASP A 56 49.42 7.24 -24.91
N ARG A 57 49.53 8.24 -24.03
CA ARG A 57 48.84 8.32 -22.73
C ARG A 57 47.32 8.47 -22.84
N LEU A 58 46.85 9.29 -23.80
CA LEU A 58 45.42 9.46 -24.11
C LEU A 58 44.80 8.23 -24.76
N GLU A 59 45.56 7.47 -25.55
CA GLU A 59 45.11 6.22 -26.16
C GLU A 59 45.08 5.07 -25.13
N GLU A 60 46.05 5.03 -24.20
CA GLU A 60 46.08 4.07 -23.08
C GLU A 60 44.88 4.24 -22.12
N GLN A 61 44.58 5.47 -21.68
CA GLN A 61 43.57 5.72 -20.64
C GLN A 61 42.26 6.34 -21.12
N GLY A 62 42.21 6.86 -22.36
CA GLY A 62 41.04 7.53 -22.92
C GLY A 62 40.72 8.91 -22.32
N GLN A 63 41.37 9.29 -21.23
CA GLN A 63 41.22 10.56 -20.53
C GLN A 63 42.54 11.00 -19.85
N THR A 64 42.72 12.31 -19.64
CA THR A 64 43.73 12.86 -18.71
C THR A 64 43.39 14.30 -18.29
N SER A 65 44.11 14.90 -17.35
CA SER A 65 44.05 16.34 -17.01
C SER A 65 45.39 17.04 -17.27
N ILE A 66 45.39 18.38 -17.37
CA ILE A 66 46.64 19.13 -17.54
C ILE A 66 47.57 18.93 -16.35
N ASP A 67 47.05 18.82 -15.12
CA ASP A 67 47.86 18.62 -13.92
C ASP A 67 48.53 17.24 -13.88
N GLU A 68 47.85 16.19 -14.36
CA GLU A 68 48.42 14.85 -14.55
C GLU A 68 49.59 14.89 -15.56
N LEU A 69 49.45 15.64 -16.65
CA LEU A 69 50.50 15.79 -17.66
C LEU A 69 51.67 16.68 -17.18
N THR A 70 51.38 17.79 -16.49
CA THR A 70 52.40 18.68 -15.90
C THR A 70 53.25 17.97 -14.86
N THR A 71 52.64 17.12 -14.02
CA THR A 71 53.38 16.30 -13.05
C THR A 71 54.11 15.13 -13.71
N MET A 72 53.56 14.52 -14.76
CA MET A 72 54.23 13.45 -15.53
C MET A 72 55.47 13.92 -16.28
N PHE A 73 55.44 15.10 -16.92
CA PHE A 73 56.55 15.61 -17.73
C PHE A 73 57.45 16.62 -17.00
N SER A 74 57.09 17.03 -15.77
CA SER A 74 57.75 18.13 -15.03
C SER A 74 57.77 19.47 -15.79
N LEU A 75 56.74 19.74 -16.60
CA LEU A 75 56.64 20.92 -17.47
C LEU A 75 55.54 21.89 -17.01
N PRO A 76 55.72 23.23 -17.18
CA PRO A 76 54.72 24.21 -16.75
C PRO A 76 53.31 23.98 -17.33
N THR A 77 52.28 24.19 -16.51
CA THR A 77 50.85 24.06 -16.84
C THR A 77 50.47 24.82 -18.12
N THR A 78 50.99 26.04 -18.28
CA THR A 78 50.80 26.88 -19.47
C THR A 78 51.45 26.28 -20.71
N PHE A 79 52.61 25.65 -20.58
CA PHE A 79 53.32 25.02 -21.69
C PHE A 79 52.62 23.74 -22.16
N ILE A 80 52.18 22.88 -21.23
CA ILE A 80 51.33 21.71 -21.55
C ILE A 80 50.01 22.14 -22.21
N SER A 81 49.38 23.20 -21.70
CA SER A 81 48.15 23.76 -22.29
C SER A 81 48.35 24.21 -23.74
N ASN A 82 49.48 24.87 -24.03
CA ASN A 82 49.85 25.28 -25.39
C ASN A 82 50.07 24.08 -26.31
N ILE A 83 50.73 23.00 -25.86
CA ILE A 83 50.87 21.75 -26.64
C ILE A 83 49.50 21.14 -26.94
N MET A 84 48.63 21.04 -25.92
CA MET A 84 47.28 20.51 -26.10
C MET A 84 46.51 21.30 -27.17
N GLN A 85 46.61 22.63 -27.16
CA GLN A 85 45.95 23.51 -28.12
C GLN A 85 46.58 23.48 -29.53
N GLU A 86 47.90 23.51 -29.67
CA GLU A 86 48.61 23.48 -30.97
C GLU A 86 48.31 22.19 -31.75
N TYR A 87 48.26 21.06 -31.04
CA TYR A 87 48.08 19.73 -31.64
C TYR A 87 46.62 19.23 -31.62
N GLN A 88 45.68 20.03 -31.08
CA GLN A 88 44.24 19.73 -30.89
C GLN A 88 43.49 19.27 -32.14
N SER A 89 43.88 19.76 -33.32
CA SER A 89 43.27 19.44 -34.62
C SER A 89 44.08 18.49 -35.48
N THR A 90 45.35 18.27 -35.11
CA THR A 90 46.39 17.68 -35.98
C THR A 90 46.78 16.27 -35.53
N LEU A 91 46.79 16.03 -34.22
CA LEU A 91 47.34 14.82 -33.60
C LEU A 91 46.41 14.32 -32.49
N PHE A 92 45.81 15.22 -31.70
CA PHE A 92 44.75 14.87 -30.76
C PHE A 92 43.36 14.91 -31.43
N ARG A 93 42.42 14.17 -30.86
CA ARG A 93 40.97 14.36 -31.03
C ARG A 93 40.32 14.16 -29.67
N VAL A 94 40.22 15.25 -28.92
CA VAL A 94 39.79 15.26 -27.52
C VAL A 94 38.75 16.34 -27.24
N HIS A 95 37.83 16.05 -26.34
CA HIS A 95 36.84 16.98 -25.82
C HIS A 95 37.14 17.30 -24.35
N LYS A 96 37.15 18.59 -23.95
CA LYS A 96 37.31 19.01 -22.55
C LYS A 96 35.96 18.97 -21.82
N TYR A 97 35.92 18.31 -20.66
CA TYR A 97 34.78 18.24 -19.74
C TYR A 97 35.28 18.48 -18.31
N GLY A 98 35.02 19.67 -17.75
CA GLY A 98 35.74 20.13 -16.56
C GLY A 98 37.25 20.16 -16.83
N GLU A 99 38.10 19.82 -15.86
CA GLU A 99 39.56 19.81 -16.06
C GLU A 99 40.12 18.55 -16.75
N LYS A 100 39.24 17.67 -17.28
CA LYS A 100 39.67 16.47 -18.02
C LYS A 100 39.40 16.58 -19.52
N TYR A 101 40.37 16.12 -20.29
CA TYR A 101 40.31 15.91 -21.73
C TYR A 101 40.01 14.44 -21.97
N PHE A 102 39.05 14.15 -22.86
CA PHE A 102 38.60 12.80 -23.19
C PHE A 102 38.72 12.54 -24.68
N MET A 103 39.33 11.42 -25.07
CA MET A 103 39.53 11.08 -26.48
C MET A 103 38.21 10.67 -27.16
N ASP A 104 38.03 11.07 -28.41
CA ASP A 104 36.82 10.77 -29.20
C ASP A 104 36.55 9.27 -29.31
N THR A 105 37.59 8.45 -29.43
CA THR A 105 37.52 6.97 -29.43
C THR A 105 36.92 6.44 -28.13
N PHE A 106 37.43 6.91 -26.98
CA PHE A 106 36.95 6.56 -25.65
C PHE A 106 35.52 7.04 -25.40
N LEU A 107 35.17 8.27 -25.79
CA LEU A 107 33.81 8.81 -25.67
C LEU A 107 32.82 8.03 -26.53
N ASN A 108 33.18 7.68 -27.77
CA ASN A 108 32.33 6.89 -28.65
C ASN A 108 32.15 5.45 -28.14
N ALA A 109 33.22 4.80 -27.66
CA ALA A 109 33.14 3.49 -27.03
C ALA A 109 32.27 3.53 -25.76
N THR A 110 32.41 4.57 -24.94
CA THR A 110 31.60 4.78 -23.73
C THR A 110 30.13 5.02 -24.07
N LYS A 111 29.83 5.89 -25.06
CA LYS A 111 28.47 6.14 -25.56
C LYS A 111 27.84 4.87 -26.16
N ALA A 112 28.64 4.00 -26.80
CA ALA A 112 28.20 2.70 -27.28
C ALA A 112 27.87 1.72 -26.15
N LYS A 113 28.74 1.60 -25.12
CA LYS A 113 28.48 0.80 -23.90
C LYS A 113 27.20 1.25 -23.19
N VAL A 114 27.07 2.55 -22.94
CA VAL A 114 25.90 3.16 -22.28
C VAL A 114 24.62 2.93 -23.08
N ARG A 115 24.63 3.17 -24.40
CA ARG A 115 23.48 2.86 -25.27
C ARG A 115 23.12 1.38 -25.24
N GLY A 116 24.11 0.49 -25.35
CA GLY A 116 23.89 -0.97 -25.33
C GLY A 116 23.21 -1.44 -24.04
N TYR A 117 23.65 -0.91 -22.90
CA TYR A 117 23.00 -1.16 -21.60
C TYR A 117 21.55 -0.66 -21.58
N PHE A 118 21.32 0.64 -21.79
CA PHE A 118 19.99 1.23 -21.62
C PHE A 118 18.95 0.75 -22.64
N THR A 119 19.36 0.31 -23.84
CA THR A 119 18.45 -0.35 -24.80
C THR A 119 17.92 -1.69 -24.28
N GLY A 120 18.66 -2.39 -23.41
CA GLY A 120 18.23 -3.65 -22.78
C GLY A 120 17.49 -3.49 -21.44
N VAL A 121 17.30 -2.26 -20.96
CA VAL A 121 16.64 -2.01 -19.66
C VAL A 121 15.13 -1.94 -19.85
N VAL A 122 14.40 -2.75 -19.07
CA VAL A 122 12.92 -2.89 -19.14
C VAL A 122 12.18 -2.38 -17.89
N ARG A 123 12.88 -1.73 -16.95
CA ARG A 123 12.34 -1.13 -15.72
C ARG A 123 13.09 0.17 -15.38
N PRO A 124 12.53 1.09 -14.57
CA PRO A 124 13.25 2.30 -14.15
C PRO A 124 14.56 1.98 -13.41
N VAL A 125 15.63 2.72 -13.70
CA VAL A 125 16.95 2.57 -13.05
C VAL A 125 17.61 3.93 -12.78
N THR A 126 18.37 4.04 -11.68
CA THR A 126 19.16 5.25 -11.36
C THR A 126 20.47 5.29 -12.13
N LEU A 127 20.82 6.44 -12.71
CA LEU A 127 22.07 6.62 -13.45
C LEU A 127 23.30 6.28 -12.58
N THR A 128 23.30 6.64 -11.30
CA THR A 128 24.38 6.34 -10.33
C THR A 128 24.69 4.83 -10.26
N SER A 129 23.66 3.98 -10.22
CA SER A 129 23.84 2.52 -10.18
C SER A 129 24.43 1.97 -11.49
N VAL A 130 24.07 2.58 -12.61
CA VAL A 130 24.55 2.20 -13.95
C VAL A 130 25.96 2.73 -14.20
N ALA A 131 26.31 3.91 -13.70
CA ALA A 131 27.64 4.52 -13.74
C ALA A 131 28.68 3.60 -13.07
N LEU A 132 28.38 3.16 -11.84
CA LEU A 132 29.20 2.18 -11.12
C LEU A 132 29.30 0.84 -11.88
N LYS A 133 28.17 0.30 -12.37
CA LYS A 133 28.14 -0.99 -13.08
C LYS A 133 28.88 -0.99 -14.42
N LEU A 134 28.90 0.14 -15.13
CA LEU A 134 29.59 0.30 -16.41
C LEU A 134 31.02 0.88 -16.28
N GLN A 135 31.45 1.25 -15.07
CA GLN A 135 32.71 1.94 -14.79
C GLN A 135 32.84 3.26 -15.59
N VAL A 136 31.75 4.02 -15.67
CA VAL A 136 31.66 5.30 -16.40
C VAL A 136 31.49 6.45 -15.39
N PRO A 137 32.26 7.55 -15.51
CA PRO A 137 32.07 8.73 -14.65
C PRO A 137 30.63 9.25 -14.70
N GLU A 138 30.02 9.46 -13.53
CA GLU A 138 28.62 9.92 -13.43
C GLU A 138 28.41 11.30 -14.07
N SER A 139 29.43 12.16 -14.02
CA SER A 139 29.48 13.45 -14.72
C SER A 139 29.30 13.33 -16.24
N LEU A 140 29.79 12.25 -16.85
CA LEU A 140 29.54 11.95 -18.27
C LEU A 140 28.19 11.25 -18.48
N MET A 141 27.75 10.41 -17.55
CA MET A 141 26.58 9.55 -17.78
C MET A 141 25.30 10.34 -18.06
N ASN A 142 25.02 11.40 -17.31
CA ASN A 142 23.83 12.23 -17.55
C ASN A 142 23.87 12.89 -18.94
N GLY A 143 25.01 13.50 -19.31
CA GLY A 143 25.19 14.10 -20.64
C GLY A 143 25.08 13.07 -21.79
N ILE A 144 25.66 11.88 -21.62
CA ILE A 144 25.58 10.79 -22.61
C ILE A 144 24.15 10.28 -22.77
N VAL A 145 23.43 10.01 -21.68
CA VAL A 145 22.04 9.52 -21.72
C VAL A 145 21.11 10.59 -22.30
N SER A 146 21.21 11.84 -21.84
CA SER A 146 20.44 12.96 -22.38
C SER A 146 20.69 13.17 -23.88
N SER A 147 21.94 13.06 -24.33
CA SER A 147 22.31 13.10 -25.75
C SER A 147 21.77 11.92 -26.55
N LEU A 148 21.69 10.71 -25.97
CA LEU A 148 21.11 9.54 -26.64
C LEU A 148 19.59 9.65 -26.78
N ILE A 149 18.89 10.22 -25.79
CA ILE A 149 17.45 10.49 -25.85
C ILE A 149 17.16 11.59 -26.89
N SER A 150 17.85 12.74 -26.82
CA SER A 150 17.60 13.87 -27.73
C SER A 150 17.95 13.58 -29.20
N THR A 151 18.81 12.60 -29.46
CA THR A 151 19.11 12.10 -30.82
C THR A 151 18.27 10.89 -31.25
N GLY A 152 17.24 10.52 -30.48
CA GLY A 152 16.36 9.37 -30.76
C GLY A 152 17.06 8.01 -30.75
N ARG A 153 18.29 7.93 -30.21
CA ARG A 153 19.12 6.71 -30.15
C ARG A 153 18.85 5.87 -28.90
N LEU A 154 18.00 6.34 -28.00
CA LEU A 154 17.50 5.64 -26.81
C LEU A 154 16.04 6.06 -26.57
N GLN A 155 15.14 5.09 -26.35
CA GLN A 155 13.70 5.34 -26.19
C GLN A 155 13.29 5.27 -24.71
N GLY A 156 13.05 6.45 -24.12
CA GLY A 156 12.70 6.62 -22.72
C GLY A 156 12.98 8.04 -22.24
N ASN A 157 12.56 8.36 -21.02
CA ASN A 157 12.72 9.67 -20.41
C ASN A 157 13.64 9.64 -19.19
N LEU A 158 14.29 10.76 -18.91
CA LEU A 158 15.09 10.96 -17.69
C LEU A 158 14.31 11.84 -16.70
N ILE A 159 14.03 11.33 -15.51
CA ILE A 159 13.35 12.08 -14.45
C ILE A 159 14.35 13.07 -13.83
N ALA A 160 14.12 14.36 -14.08
CA ALA A 160 14.91 15.46 -13.52
C ALA A 160 14.94 15.42 -11.98
N GLY A 161 16.06 15.83 -11.39
CA GLY A 161 16.28 15.84 -9.93
C GLY A 161 16.48 14.45 -9.28
N ARG A 162 15.99 13.35 -9.88
CA ARG A 162 16.20 11.98 -9.37
C ARG A 162 17.23 11.17 -10.15
N SER A 163 17.63 11.61 -11.35
CA SER A 163 18.55 10.87 -12.23
C SER A 163 18.09 9.43 -12.49
N ILE A 164 16.78 9.23 -12.69
CA ILE A 164 16.17 7.92 -13.03
C ILE A 164 15.85 7.90 -14.51
N PHE A 165 16.37 6.92 -15.25
CA PHE A 165 15.93 6.63 -16.61
C PHE A 165 14.71 5.69 -16.57
N VAL A 166 13.65 6.06 -17.28
CA VAL A 166 12.43 5.27 -17.47
C VAL A 166 12.36 4.84 -18.95
N PRO A 167 12.49 3.54 -19.26
CA PRO A 167 12.35 3.03 -20.63
C PRO A 167 10.93 3.26 -21.18
N GLN A 168 10.80 3.61 -22.47
CA GLN A 168 9.48 3.82 -23.08
C GLN A 168 8.62 2.53 -23.06
N CYS A 169 9.25 1.36 -23.22
CA CYS A 169 8.57 0.07 -23.15
C CYS A 169 7.97 -0.23 -21.77
N TYR A 170 8.55 0.32 -20.69
CA TYR A 170 8.02 0.17 -19.33
C TYR A 170 6.72 0.97 -19.17
N THR A 171 6.72 2.27 -19.52
CA THR A 171 5.51 3.11 -19.48
C THR A 171 4.40 2.60 -20.41
N HIS A 172 4.76 2.07 -21.60
CA HIS A 172 3.78 1.47 -22.49
C HIS A 172 3.16 0.17 -21.91
N ALA A 173 3.95 -0.64 -21.20
CA ALA A 173 3.45 -1.81 -20.51
C ALA A 173 2.54 -1.45 -19.32
N GLU A 174 2.88 -0.41 -18.54
CA GLU A 174 2.02 0.12 -17.47
C GLU A 174 0.68 0.62 -18.01
N ASP A 175 0.69 1.48 -19.02
CA ASP A 175 -0.53 1.99 -19.67
C ASP A 175 -1.40 0.85 -20.24
N THR A 176 -0.78 -0.13 -20.90
CA THR A 176 -1.48 -1.29 -21.49
C THR A 176 -2.09 -2.18 -20.40
N TYR A 177 -1.37 -2.40 -19.29
CA TYR A 177 -1.86 -3.17 -18.16
C TYR A 177 -3.03 -2.48 -17.45
N ILE A 178 -2.93 -1.16 -17.21
CA ILE A 178 -4.00 -0.38 -16.57
C ILE A 178 -5.27 -0.39 -17.43
N ASN A 179 -5.14 -0.20 -18.75
CA ASN A 179 -6.26 -0.30 -19.69
C ASN A 179 -6.88 -1.70 -19.72
N SER A 180 -6.05 -2.75 -19.62
CA SER A 180 -6.52 -4.15 -19.57
C SER A 180 -7.29 -4.44 -18.28
N LEU A 181 -6.78 -3.98 -17.13
CA LEU A 181 -7.43 -4.12 -15.83
C LEU A 181 -8.80 -3.41 -15.81
N TYR A 182 -8.87 -2.18 -16.30
CA TYR A 182 -10.13 -1.44 -16.43
C TYR A 182 -11.13 -2.13 -17.35
N SER A 183 -10.67 -2.71 -18.46
CA SER A 183 -11.51 -3.40 -19.44
C SER A 183 -12.02 -4.75 -18.94
N HIS A 184 -11.25 -5.44 -18.09
CA HIS A 184 -11.60 -6.74 -17.54
C HIS A 184 -12.48 -6.64 -16.28
N ASN A 185 -12.09 -5.78 -15.34
CA ASN A 185 -12.78 -5.65 -14.04
C ASN A 185 -13.94 -4.64 -14.08
N GLY A 186 -13.97 -3.74 -15.08
CA GLY A 186 -14.90 -2.60 -15.09
C GLY A 186 -14.55 -1.49 -14.10
N TYR A 187 -13.43 -1.57 -13.36
CA TYR A 187 -13.00 -0.55 -12.40
C TYR A 187 -11.47 -0.51 -12.19
N ILE A 188 -10.97 0.56 -11.59
CA ILE A 188 -9.59 0.70 -11.06
C ILE A 188 -9.63 1.31 -9.66
N GLU A 189 -8.99 0.66 -8.69
CA GLU A 189 -8.68 1.23 -7.37
C GLU A 189 -7.50 2.23 -7.45
N TRP A 190 -7.67 3.43 -6.89
CA TRP A 190 -6.58 4.42 -6.87
C TRP A 190 -5.41 3.98 -5.98
N ASN A 191 -5.67 3.17 -4.95
CA ASN A 191 -4.63 2.59 -4.11
C ASN A 191 -3.77 1.57 -4.87
N TYR A 192 -4.27 0.97 -5.96
CA TYR A 192 -3.45 0.19 -6.88
C TYR A 192 -2.45 1.07 -7.63
N LEU A 193 -2.91 2.19 -8.19
CA LEU A 193 -2.07 3.12 -8.96
C LEU A 193 -0.98 3.78 -8.11
N LYS A 194 -1.27 4.10 -6.84
CA LYS A 194 -0.25 4.56 -5.87
C LYS A 194 0.88 3.53 -5.69
N ARG A 195 0.58 2.22 -5.70
CA ARG A 195 1.58 1.14 -5.64
C ARG A 195 2.44 1.05 -6.92
N LEU A 196 1.95 1.55 -8.05
CA LEU A 196 2.72 1.74 -9.29
C LEU A 196 3.51 3.08 -9.31
N ASN A 197 3.62 3.80 -8.20
CA ASN A 197 4.26 5.13 -8.10
C ASN A 197 3.53 6.25 -8.86
N ILE A 198 2.28 6.06 -9.29
CA ILE A 198 1.44 7.14 -9.83
C ILE A 198 1.00 8.02 -8.65
N ALA A 199 1.66 9.18 -8.51
CA ALA A 199 1.51 10.05 -7.35
C ALA A 199 0.11 10.69 -7.22
N ASP A 200 -0.50 11.03 -8.35
CA ASP A 200 -1.89 11.50 -8.44
C ASP A 200 -2.70 10.59 -9.38
N PRO A 201 -3.41 9.59 -8.82
CA PRO A 201 -4.31 8.72 -9.57
C PRO A 201 -5.50 9.45 -10.21
N ASP A 202 -5.99 10.54 -9.63
CA ASP A 202 -7.21 11.22 -10.07
C ASP A 202 -6.96 11.98 -11.38
N SER A 203 -5.94 12.84 -11.40
CA SER A 203 -5.54 13.56 -12.62
C SER A 203 -5.06 12.61 -13.72
N TYR A 204 -4.34 11.54 -13.36
CA TYR A 204 -3.91 10.52 -14.32
C TYR A 204 -5.12 9.82 -14.97
N LEU A 205 -6.08 9.33 -14.16
CA LEU A 205 -7.24 8.62 -14.69
C LEU A 205 -8.22 9.53 -15.45
N LYS A 206 -8.44 10.77 -15.02
CA LYS A 206 -9.23 11.76 -15.78
C LYS A 206 -8.65 12.05 -17.15
N THR A 207 -7.31 12.03 -17.27
CA THR A 207 -6.62 12.22 -18.56
C THR A 207 -6.67 10.97 -19.44
N LYS A 208 -6.62 9.76 -18.85
CA LYS A 208 -6.60 8.49 -19.59
C LYS A 208 -8.00 7.97 -19.96
N LEU A 209 -8.98 8.14 -19.08
CA LEU A 209 -10.30 7.53 -19.14
C LEU A 209 -11.41 8.58 -18.92
N PRO A 210 -11.52 9.63 -19.77
CA PRO A 210 -12.42 10.77 -19.54
C PRO A 210 -13.92 10.41 -19.52
N ASN A 211 -14.29 9.23 -20.00
CA ASN A 211 -15.66 8.71 -20.00
C ASN A 211 -15.99 7.86 -18.74
N ALA A 212 -15.05 7.74 -17.80
CA ALA A 212 -15.22 6.97 -16.58
C ALA A 212 -15.88 7.79 -15.46
N ILE A 213 -16.51 7.11 -14.50
CA ILE A 213 -17.02 7.73 -13.28
C ILE A 213 -15.90 7.70 -12.23
N HIS A 214 -15.34 8.87 -11.92
CA HIS A 214 -14.28 9.04 -10.93
C HIS A 214 -14.88 9.37 -9.56
N LEU A 215 -14.52 8.56 -8.56
CA LEU A 215 -14.98 8.66 -7.17
C LEU A 215 -13.75 8.64 -6.23
N PRO A 216 -13.82 9.18 -5.01
CA PRO A 216 -12.68 9.18 -4.10
C PRO A 216 -12.14 7.76 -3.83
N GLY A 217 -10.96 7.46 -4.39
CA GLY A 217 -10.32 6.14 -4.25
C GLY A 217 -10.65 5.12 -5.34
N LEU A 218 -11.62 5.39 -6.23
CA LEU A 218 -12.13 4.43 -7.20
C LEU A 218 -12.47 5.09 -8.55
N THR A 219 -12.27 4.37 -9.66
CA THR A 219 -12.79 4.78 -10.97
C THR A 219 -13.53 3.63 -11.63
N ILE A 220 -14.77 3.87 -12.04
CA ILE A 220 -15.70 2.85 -12.55
C ILE A 220 -16.00 3.09 -14.03
N ASN A 221 -16.16 2.01 -14.79
CA ASN A 221 -16.67 2.01 -16.15
C ASN A 221 -18.20 2.23 -16.17
N ILE A 222 -18.67 3.15 -17.02
CA ILE A 222 -20.10 3.44 -17.20
C ILE A 222 -20.92 2.17 -17.50
N LEU A 223 -20.34 1.21 -18.22
CA LEU A 223 -20.98 -0.08 -18.53
C LEU A 223 -21.28 -0.92 -17.29
N LEU A 224 -20.41 -0.91 -16.28
CA LEU A 224 -20.64 -1.62 -15.00
C LEU A 224 -21.77 -0.95 -14.22
N VAL A 225 -21.84 0.39 -14.26
CA VAL A 225 -22.90 1.16 -13.61
C VAL A 225 -24.27 0.92 -14.28
N ASP A 226 -24.31 0.81 -15.61
CA ASP A 226 -25.56 0.52 -16.32
C ASP A 226 -25.97 -0.96 -16.19
N GLN A 227 -25.02 -1.89 -16.05
CA GLN A 227 -25.31 -3.27 -15.62
C GLN A 227 -25.92 -3.30 -14.21
N LEU A 228 -25.35 -2.58 -13.24
CA LEU A 228 -25.89 -2.49 -11.88
C LEU A 228 -27.31 -1.89 -11.85
N LYS A 229 -27.60 -0.85 -12.64
CA LYS A 229 -28.97 -0.32 -12.81
C LYS A 229 -29.94 -1.33 -13.42
N SER A 230 -29.46 -2.13 -14.38
CA SER A 230 -30.27 -3.19 -15.02
C SER A 230 -30.64 -4.27 -14.00
N LEU A 231 -29.66 -4.77 -13.24
CA LEU A 231 -29.85 -5.73 -12.15
C LEU A 231 -30.83 -5.20 -11.08
N LEU A 232 -30.60 -3.95 -10.62
CA LEU A 232 -31.50 -3.23 -9.71
C LEU A 232 -32.95 -3.22 -10.22
N SER A 233 -33.18 -2.92 -11.50
CA SER A 233 -34.52 -2.84 -12.07
C SER A 233 -35.26 -4.19 -12.06
N GLY A 234 -34.53 -5.31 -12.19
CA GLY A 234 -35.07 -6.65 -11.99
C GLY A 234 -35.40 -6.91 -10.52
N VAL A 235 -34.45 -6.67 -9.63
CA VAL A 235 -34.58 -6.89 -8.17
C VAL A 235 -35.76 -6.09 -7.57
N ILE A 236 -35.96 -4.83 -7.97
CA ILE A 236 -37.11 -4.01 -7.57
C ILE A 236 -38.44 -4.56 -8.10
N ARG A 237 -38.48 -5.03 -9.35
CA ARG A 237 -39.68 -5.62 -9.96
C ARG A 237 -40.09 -6.93 -9.29
N ASP A 238 -39.10 -7.77 -9.01
CA ASP A 238 -39.29 -9.14 -8.50
C ASP A 238 -39.34 -9.17 -6.95
N VAL A 239 -39.13 -8.02 -6.30
CA VAL A 239 -39.14 -7.78 -4.85
C VAL A 239 -38.21 -8.76 -4.13
N SER A 240 -36.96 -8.79 -4.57
CA SER A 240 -35.96 -9.76 -4.14
C SER A 240 -34.73 -9.09 -3.48
N TRP A 241 -33.61 -9.81 -3.48
CA TRP A 241 -32.28 -9.34 -3.13
C TRP A 241 -31.29 -9.74 -4.23
N ILE A 242 -30.06 -9.22 -4.19
CA ILE A 242 -28.94 -9.66 -5.03
C ILE A 242 -27.61 -9.50 -4.29
N ASP A 243 -26.69 -10.44 -4.49
CA ASP A 243 -25.30 -10.32 -4.07
C ASP A 243 -24.49 -9.46 -5.07
N LEU A 244 -23.82 -8.42 -4.57
CA LEU A 244 -22.95 -7.55 -5.37
C LEU A 244 -21.45 -7.85 -5.18
N THR A 245 -21.07 -8.88 -4.42
CA THR A 245 -19.66 -9.25 -4.12
C THR A 245 -18.80 -9.40 -5.37
N HIS A 246 -19.36 -9.86 -6.50
CA HIS A 246 -18.65 -9.98 -7.77
C HIS A 246 -18.60 -8.68 -8.63
N TYR A 247 -19.34 -7.65 -8.24
CA TYR A 247 -19.38 -6.34 -8.91
C TYR A 247 -18.67 -5.22 -8.12
N ILE A 248 -18.31 -5.49 -6.86
CA ILE A 248 -17.70 -4.53 -5.93
C ILE A 248 -16.20 -4.83 -5.78
N PRO A 249 -15.32 -3.79 -5.79
CA PRO A 249 -13.91 -3.94 -5.44
C PRO A 249 -13.74 -4.34 -3.96
N SER A 250 -13.10 -5.48 -3.70
CA SER A 250 -12.85 -6.00 -2.35
C SER A 250 -11.82 -5.22 -1.53
N GLY A 251 -11.18 -4.20 -2.11
CA GLY A 251 -10.28 -3.27 -1.42
C GLY A 251 -10.96 -2.04 -0.79
N LEU A 252 -12.29 -1.92 -0.87
CA LEU A 252 -13.07 -0.83 -0.25
C LEU A 252 -13.66 -1.26 1.10
N GLY A 253 -13.67 -0.35 2.07
CA GLY A 253 -14.39 -0.60 3.33
C GLY A 253 -15.91 -0.54 3.14
N SER A 254 -16.71 -1.28 3.91
CA SER A 254 -18.18 -1.32 3.80
C SER A 254 -18.85 0.07 3.85
N ASN A 255 -18.31 1.00 4.64
CA ASN A 255 -18.75 2.41 4.69
C ASN A 255 -18.43 3.19 3.40
N GLU A 256 -17.32 2.89 2.71
CA GLU A 256 -16.97 3.50 1.42
C GLU A 256 -17.78 2.87 0.30
N THR A 257 -17.92 1.54 0.31
CA THR A 257 -18.75 0.76 -0.62
C THR A 257 -20.20 1.24 -0.61
N SER A 258 -20.81 1.35 0.57
CA SER A 258 -22.19 1.87 0.71
C SER A 258 -22.31 3.34 0.29
N ALA A 259 -21.36 4.21 0.63
CA ALA A 259 -21.37 5.60 0.18
C ALA A 259 -21.30 5.73 -1.36
N HIS A 260 -20.42 4.96 -2.00
CA HIS A 260 -20.27 4.95 -3.46
C HIS A 260 -21.50 4.35 -4.17
N ILE A 261 -22.04 3.23 -3.66
CA ILE A 261 -23.22 2.58 -4.22
C ILE A 261 -24.46 3.46 -4.05
N ASN A 262 -24.69 4.06 -2.88
CA ASN A 262 -25.83 4.98 -2.68
C ASN A 262 -25.72 6.23 -3.58
N CYS A 263 -24.50 6.72 -3.84
CA CYS A 263 -24.26 7.82 -4.80
C CYS A 263 -24.61 7.43 -6.26
N LEU A 264 -24.48 6.14 -6.61
CA LEU A 264 -24.86 5.59 -7.92
C LEU A 264 -26.36 5.23 -8.03
N LEU A 265 -27.01 4.83 -6.92
CA LEU A 265 -28.38 4.31 -6.88
C LEU A 265 -29.49 5.33 -6.56
N LYS A 266 -29.14 6.57 -6.16
CA LYS A 266 -30.01 7.75 -5.93
C LYS A 266 -31.52 7.50 -5.88
N ASP A 267 -32.09 7.61 -4.68
CA ASP A 267 -33.53 7.60 -4.39
C ASP A 267 -34.28 6.30 -4.78
N SER A 268 -33.55 5.21 -5.04
CA SER A 268 -34.13 3.87 -5.26
C SER A 268 -34.54 3.20 -3.93
N PRO A 269 -35.67 2.45 -3.89
CA PRO A 269 -36.19 1.79 -2.68
C PRO A 269 -35.46 0.46 -2.38
N VAL A 270 -34.16 0.57 -2.14
CA VAL A 270 -33.23 -0.53 -1.85
C VAL A 270 -32.24 -0.13 -0.77
N LYS A 271 -31.97 -1.07 0.12
CA LYS A 271 -30.97 -0.97 1.18
C LYS A 271 -29.80 -1.88 0.86
N LEU A 272 -28.58 -1.33 0.83
CA LEU A 272 -27.37 -2.13 0.83
C LEU A 272 -27.08 -2.61 2.26
N ILE A 273 -26.88 -3.91 2.43
CA ILE A 273 -26.51 -4.58 3.66
C ILE A 273 -25.19 -5.32 3.37
N ASP A 274 -24.08 -4.70 3.78
CA ASP A 274 -22.71 -5.09 3.41
C ASP A 274 -22.49 -5.21 1.88
N THR A 275 -22.48 -6.43 1.31
CA THR A 275 -22.41 -6.67 -0.14
C THR A 275 -23.76 -7.00 -0.79
N TYR A 276 -24.80 -7.25 -0.01
CA TYR A 276 -26.13 -7.64 -0.50
C TYR A 276 -27.04 -6.41 -0.68
N LEU A 277 -27.72 -6.31 -1.81
CA LEU A 277 -28.70 -5.25 -2.08
C LEU A 277 -30.12 -5.82 -1.97
N VAL A 278 -30.93 -5.25 -1.07
CA VAL A 278 -32.27 -5.76 -0.70
C VAL A 278 -33.33 -4.68 -0.94
N VAL A 279 -34.47 -5.03 -1.54
CA VAL A 279 -35.60 -4.07 -1.71
C VAL A 279 -36.28 -3.81 -0.37
N ASP A 280 -36.61 -2.55 -0.06
CA ASP A 280 -37.26 -2.22 1.23
C ASP A 280 -38.57 -2.99 1.43
N LYS A 281 -39.33 -3.21 0.36
CA LYS A 281 -40.55 -4.04 0.33
C LYS A 281 -40.32 -5.52 0.65
N PHE A 282 -39.12 -6.07 0.41
CA PHE A 282 -38.77 -7.42 0.83
C PHE A 282 -38.65 -7.47 2.36
N ILE A 283 -38.01 -6.45 2.96
CA ILE A 283 -37.90 -6.28 4.42
C ILE A 283 -39.30 -6.09 5.03
N GLU A 284 -40.13 -5.17 4.49
CA GLU A 284 -41.51 -4.97 4.96
C GLU A 284 -42.36 -6.26 4.89
N ASN A 285 -42.21 -7.05 3.83
CA ASN A 285 -42.95 -8.31 3.68
C ASN A 285 -42.47 -9.35 4.70
N TYR A 286 -41.17 -9.36 5.00
CA TYR A 286 -40.60 -10.24 6.02
C TYR A 286 -40.99 -9.82 7.44
N GLU A 287 -41.05 -8.53 7.75
CA GLU A 287 -41.65 -7.99 8.98
C GLU A 287 -43.09 -8.46 9.16
N LYS A 288 -43.95 -8.27 8.15
CA LYS A 288 -45.37 -8.68 8.19
C LYS A 288 -45.52 -10.20 8.38
N PHE A 289 -44.62 -10.99 7.79
CA PHE A 289 -44.55 -12.44 7.99
C PHE A 289 -44.15 -12.81 9.42
N LEU A 290 -43.05 -12.25 9.93
CA LEU A 290 -42.57 -12.47 11.30
C LEU A 290 -43.63 -12.09 12.31
N ASP A 291 -44.22 -10.90 12.19
CA ASP A 291 -45.26 -10.37 13.07
C ASP A 291 -46.52 -11.28 13.09
N THR A 292 -46.89 -11.85 11.93
CA THR A 292 -47.96 -12.86 11.83
C THR A 292 -47.58 -14.19 12.51
N TYR A 293 -46.35 -14.66 12.31
CA TYR A 293 -45.83 -15.87 12.95
C TYR A 293 -45.75 -15.73 14.48
N LEU A 294 -45.23 -14.60 14.96
CA LEU A 294 -45.11 -14.22 16.36
C LEU A 294 -46.47 -14.22 17.05
N LYS A 295 -47.49 -13.58 16.44
CA LYS A 295 -48.88 -13.58 16.92
C LYS A 295 -49.44 -15.01 17.04
N LYS A 296 -49.21 -15.86 16.04
CA LYS A 296 -49.63 -17.28 16.05
C LYS A 296 -48.89 -18.11 17.12
N LYS A 297 -47.60 -17.85 17.34
CA LYS A 297 -46.80 -18.52 18.39
C LYS A 297 -47.24 -18.09 19.78
N ALA A 298 -47.43 -16.78 20.01
CA ALA A 298 -47.91 -16.23 21.27
C ALA A 298 -49.30 -16.77 21.64
N GLN A 299 -50.25 -16.81 20.68
CA GLN A 299 -51.54 -17.48 20.87
C GLN A 299 -51.37 -18.96 21.26
N THR A 300 -50.48 -19.68 20.58
CA THR A 300 -50.23 -21.11 20.86
C THR A 300 -49.61 -21.33 22.25
N ALA A 301 -48.71 -20.44 22.70
CA ALA A 301 -48.16 -20.45 24.06
C ALA A 301 -49.24 -20.16 25.11
N PHE A 302 -50.02 -19.10 24.91
CA PHE A 302 -51.14 -18.73 25.78
C PHE A 302 -52.15 -19.88 25.93
N TYR A 303 -52.58 -20.52 24.83
CA TYR A 303 -53.48 -21.68 24.91
C TYR A 303 -52.87 -22.90 25.60
N ARG A 304 -51.54 -23.09 25.54
CA ARG A 304 -50.84 -24.17 26.27
C ARG A 304 -50.82 -23.89 27.77
N GLU A 305 -50.45 -22.69 28.19
CA GLU A 305 -50.40 -22.30 29.61
C GLU A 305 -51.80 -22.21 30.22
N HIS A 306 -52.77 -21.61 29.54
CA HIS A 306 -54.15 -21.54 30.01
C HIS A 306 -54.78 -22.94 30.13
N ARG A 307 -54.36 -23.91 29.30
CA ARG A 307 -54.75 -25.33 29.42
C ARG A 307 -54.02 -26.03 30.57
N ALA A 308 -52.77 -25.68 30.85
CA ALA A 308 -52.02 -26.19 32.01
C ALA A 308 -52.64 -25.70 33.33
N ILE A 309 -52.97 -24.41 33.44
CA ILE A 309 -53.64 -23.81 34.60
C ILE A 309 -55.00 -24.47 34.86
N LEU A 310 -55.79 -24.71 33.80
CA LEU A 310 -57.07 -25.44 33.89
C LEU A 310 -56.94 -26.93 34.20
N SER A 311 -55.72 -27.49 34.27
CA SER A 311 -55.47 -28.92 34.56
C SER A 311 -55.01 -29.20 36.00
N ILE A 312 -55.03 -28.20 36.88
CA ILE A 312 -54.65 -28.32 38.30
C ILE A 312 -55.88 -28.73 39.14
N PRO A 313 -55.92 -29.93 39.74
CA PRO A 313 -57.01 -30.32 40.64
C PRO A 313 -56.87 -29.67 42.04
N PRO A 314 -57.97 -29.39 42.74
CA PRO A 314 -57.94 -28.79 44.08
C PRO A 314 -57.40 -29.76 45.15
N GLN A 315 -56.69 -29.21 46.13
CA GLN A 315 -56.09 -29.95 47.24
C GLN A 315 -57.14 -30.44 48.26
N GLN A 316 -56.83 -31.54 48.97
CA GLN A 316 -57.46 -31.87 50.24
C GLN A 316 -56.42 -31.86 51.38
N GLN A 317 -56.78 -31.21 52.47
CA GLN A 317 -56.03 -31.20 53.73
C GLN A 317 -56.48 -32.35 54.62
N SER A 318 -55.57 -32.93 55.40
CA SER A 318 -55.89 -33.82 56.52
C SER A 318 -54.92 -33.57 57.67
N VAL A 319 -55.45 -33.29 58.86
CA VAL A 319 -54.68 -32.96 60.08
C VAL A 319 -54.27 -34.23 60.83
N GLU A 320 -53.20 -34.16 61.61
CA GLU A 320 -52.65 -35.26 62.44
C GLU A 320 -53.64 -35.78 63.50
N VAL A 321 -53.46 -37.05 63.92
CA VAL A 321 -53.43 -37.50 65.33
C VAL A 321 -52.74 -38.88 65.41
N ASN A 322 -52.07 -39.19 66.53
CA ASN A 322 -51.25 -40.38 66.76
C ASN A 322 -52.01 -41.55 67.44
N ALA A 323 -51.73 -42.82 67.06
CA ALA A 323 -51.77 -44.01 67.94
C ALA A 323 -51.12 -45.26 67.27
N PRO A 324 -50.63 -46.29 68.03
CA PRO A 324 -49.54 -47.15 67.52
C PRO A 324 -49.68 -48.69 67.69
N LYS A 325 -48.67 -49.41 67.15
CA LYS A 325 -48.10 -50.74 67.53
C LYS A 325 -48.40 -52.01 66.69
N GLN A 326 -47.28 -52.58 66.22
CA GLN A 326 -46.84 -53.99 66.29
C GLN A 326 -47.40 -55.10 65.36
N GLY A 327 -46.48 -55.66 64.56
CA GLY A 327 -46.37 -57.10 64.25
C GLY A 327 -46.61 -57.50 62.77
N VAL A 328 -46.07 -58.61 62.25
CA VAL A 328 -45.01 -59.53 62.74
C VAL A 328 -44.46 -60.32 61.52
N MET A 329 -43.12 -60.42 61.35
CA MET A 329 -42.36 -61.45 60.57
C MET A 329 -42.66 -61.65 59.05
N SER A 330 -41.77 -62.20 58.19
CA SER A 330 -40.31 -62.49 58.25
C SER A 330 -39.76 -62.83 56.84
N SER A 331 -38.43 -62.73 56.67
CA SER A 331 -37.61 -63.41 55.62
C SER A 331 -37.56 -62.76 54.22
N LYS A 332 -36.47 -62.85 53.42
CA LYS A 332 -35.16 -63.50 53.66
C LYS A 332 -34.01 -62.97 52.75
N GLY A 333 -32.92 -62.46 53.35
CA GLY A 333 -31.55 -62.36 52.76
C GLY A 333 -31.30 -61.49 51.51
N GLY A 334 -30.07 -61.04 51.22
CA GLY A 334 -28.83 -61.09 52.01
C GLY A 334 -27.56 -60.82 51.17
N PHE A 335 -26.50 -60.28 51.81
CA PHE A 335 -25.16 -59.96 51.29
C PHE A 335 -25.06 -58.80 50.25
N GLY A 336 -24.01 -57.96 50.27
CA GLY A 336 -22.83 -57.97 51.17
C GLY A 336 -21.98 -56.68 51.17
N PHE A 337 -20.95 -56.70 52.02
CA PHE A 337 -19.91 -55.67 52.28
C PHE A 337 -19.05 -55.36 51.02
N GLY A 338 -18.29 -54.26 50.93
CA GLY A 338 -18.05 -53.12 51.86
C GLY A 338 -16.70 -52.43 51.59
N GLU A 339 -16.44 -51.28 52.26
CA GLU A 339 -15.20 -50.46 52.26
C GLU A 339 -14.70 -49.90 50.88
N ARG A 340 -14.24 -48.64 50.72
CA ARG A 340 -13.30 -47.85 51.55
C ARG A 340 -13.48 -46.33 51.36
N GLU A 341 -13.13 -45.55 52.38
CA GLU A 341 -12.88 -44.11 52.23
C GLU A 341 -11.54 -43.83 51.53
N ILE A 342 -11.46 -42.74 50.75
CA ILE A 342 -10.21 -41.98 50.56
C ILE A 342 -10.53 -40.49 50.74
N LYS A 343 -9.80 -39.82 51.64
CA LYS A 343 -9.94 -38.39 51.95
C LYS A 343 -8.73 -37.62 51.42
N THR A 344 -8.93 -36.56 50.63
CA THR A 344 -7.88 -35.58 50.33
C THR A 344 -8.41 -34.14 50.24
N LYS A 345 -8.21 -33.42 51.36
CA LYS A 345 -7.82 -32.00 51.45
C LYS A 345 -8.60 -30.96 50.63
N SER A 346 -9.51 -30.32 51.35
CA SER A 346 -9.87 -28.90 51.25
C SER A 346 -8.70 -27.95 50.93
N VAL A 347 -9.00 -26.90 50.15
CA VAL A 347 -8.35 -25.58 50.24
C VAL A 347 -9.46 -24.55 50.46
N GLU A 348 -9.23 -23.58 51.36
CA GLU A 348 -10.22 -22.56 51.74
C GLU A 348 -10.27 -21.41 50.71
N LYS A 349 -11.29 -20.54 50.68
CA LYS A 349 -11.54 -19.52 51.72
C LYS A 349 -13.04 -19.28 51.98
N LYS A 350 -13.35 -18.94 53.24
CA LYS A 350 -14.68 -18.62 53.75
C LYS A 350 -15.07 -17.15 53.56
N TYR A 351 -16.37 -16.93 53.74
CA TYR A 351 -17.16 -15.71 53.61
C TYR A 351 -17.29 -14.94 54.95
N ASN A 352 -17.37 -13.60 54.89
CA ASN A 352 -17.91 -12.66 55.91
C ASN A 352 -17.22 -12.56 57.31
N PRO A 353 -17.62 -11.61 58.21
CA PRO A 353 -18.35 -10.34 58.07
C PRO A 353 -17.73 -9.13 58.85
N SER A 354 -18.44 -7.99 58.93
CA SER A 354 -18.06 -6.71 59.58
C SER A 354 -18.27 -6.61 61.11
N ARG A 355 -17.50 -5.72 61.80
CA ARG A 355 -17.75 -5.13 63.16
C ARG A 355 -17.06 -3.74 63.25
N ARG A 356 -17.68 -2.64 63.73
CA ARG A 356 -18.08 -2.20 65.11
C ARG A 356 -16.88 -1.77 65.99
N ASN A 357 -16.87 -0.69 66.81
CA ASN A 357 -17.87 0.31 67.30
C ASN A 357 -17.27 1.76 67.19
N ALA A 358 -17.75 2.90 67.76
CA ALA A 358 -18.81 3.25 68.75
C ALA A 358 -19.24 4.75 68.62
N GLY A 359 -20.37 5.17 69.23
CA GLY A 359 -20.69 6.62 69.41
C GLY A 359 -22.16 7.08 69.51
N ASN A 360 -22.85 6.76 70.61
CA ASN A 360 -24.08 7.36 71.21
C ASN A 360 -25.13 8.18 70.39
N LEU A 361 -26.38 7.66 70.40
CA LEU A 361 -27.70 8.27 70.75
C LEU A 361 -27.96 9.81 70.66
N PRO A 362 -29.23 10.28 70.48
CA PRO A 362 -30.54 9.59 70.33
C PRO A 362 -31.38 10.17 69.13
N THR A 363 -32.72 10.13 68.94
CA THR A 363 -33.94 9.59 69.61
C THR A 363 -35.09 9.49 68.57
N ASN A 364 -36.11 8.62 68.79
CA ASN A 364 -37.49 8.65 68.21
C ASN A 364 -37.66 8.54 66.67
N CYS A 365 -38.79 8.07 66.11
CA CYS A 365 -39.84 7.13 66.56
C CYS A 365 -40.58 6.57 65.33
N ASP A 366 -40.97 5.29 65.41
CA ASP A 366 -42.21 4.65 64.92
C ASP A 366 -42.86 5.02 63.56
N THR A 367 -43.03 3.98 62.72
CA THR A 367 -44.29 3.48 62.09
C THR A 367 -45.23 4.52 61.42
N GLU A 368 -45.65 4.37 60.15
CA GLU A 368 -46.56 3.30 59.69
C GLU A 368 -46.39 2.88 58.21
N ALA A 369 -47.05 1.78 57.84
CA ALA A 369 -47.04 1.23 56.49
C ALA A 369 -48.13 1.82 55.58
N ASN A 370 -47.94 1.73 54.27
CA ASN A 370 -49.06 1.69 53.33
C ASN A 370 -48.71 0.88 52.08
N PHE A 371 -49.57 -0.09 51.74
CA PHE A 371 -49.56 -0.76 50.44
C PHE A 371 -50.42 0.06 49.47
N HIS A 372 -49.87 0.46 48.32
CA HIS A 372 -50.67 0.85 47.17
C HIS A 372 -50.19 0.16 45.90
N SER A 373 -51.13 -0.51 45.23
CA SER A 373 -50.95 -1.17 43.94
C SER A 373 -51.05 -0.14 42.81
N GLY A 374 -49.98 -0.03 42.01
CA GLY A 374 -49.95 0.76 40.79
C GLY A 374 -49.84 -0.14 39.55
N PHE A 375 -50.63 0.16 38.52
CA PHE A 375 -50.60 -0.56 37.24
C PHE A 375 -49.28 -0.27 36.51
N GLY A 376 -48.51 -1.29 36.13
CA GLY A 376 -47.26 -1.16 35.38
C GLY A 376 -47.46 -1.22 33.86
N ASP A 377 -46.58 -0.56 33.11
CA ASP A 377 -46.73 -0.34 31.67
C ASP A 377 -46.90 -1.63 30.86
N SER A 378 -47.95 -1.65 30.01
CA SER A 378 -48.21 -2.74 29.06
C SER A 378 -47.02 -3.01 28.13
N HIS A 379 -46.24 -1.97 27.80
CA HIS A 379 -45.07 -2.05 26.95
C HIS A 379 -43.91 -2.84 27.60
N SER A 380 -43.80 -2.83 28.93
CA SER A 380 -42.82 -3.62 29.68
C SER A 380 -43.19 -5.10 29.68
N LEU A 381 -44.46 -5.41 29.96
CA LEU A 381 -44.97 -6.79 29.93
C LEU A 381 -44.88 -7.43 28.54
N ILE A 382 -45.08 -6.66 27.46
CA ILE A 382 -44.88 -7.17 26.09
C ILE A 382 -43.43 -7.59 25.87
N LYS A 383 -42.44 -6.76 26.25
CA LYS A 383 -41.01 -7.09 26.10
C LYS A 383 -40.62 -8.31 26.93
N ASP A 384 -41.10 -8.40 28.18
CA ASP A 384 -40.77 -9.50 29.09
C ASP A 384 -41.46 -10.83 28.70
N LEU A 385 -42.61 -10.80 28.02
CA LEU A 385 -43.17 -12.00 27.36
C LEU A 385 -42.41 -12.36 26.07
N PHE A 386 -42.05 -11.38 25.23
CA PHE A 386 -41.40 -11.64 23.95
C PHE A 386 -40.07 -12.41 24.15
N ALA A 387 -39.26 -11.97 25.12
CA ALA A 387 -38.01 -12.62 25.50
C ALA A 387 -38.19 -14.03 26.12
N ARG A 388 -39.39 -14.42 26.55
CA ARG A 388 -39.68 -15.75 27.13
C ARG A 388 -40.14 -16.78 26.10
N TYR A 389 -40.70 -16.37 24.96
CA TYR A 389 -41.27 -17.28 23.95
C TYR A 389 -40.62 -17.19 22.56
N VAL A 390 -39.63 -16.32 22.36
CA VAL A 390 -38.95 -16.12 21.07
C VAL A 390 -37.44 -16.08 21.27
N LEU A 391 -36.76 -17.19 20.98
CA LEU A 391 -35.30 -17.20 20.90
C LEU A 391 -34.85 -16.75 19.50
N MET A 392 -33.79 -15.95 19.41
CA MET A 392 -33.22 -15.51 18.12
C MET A 392 -32.80 -16.70 17.24
N ASP A 393 -32.40 -17.82 17.84
CA ASP A 393 -32.03 -19.04 17.12
C ASP A 393 -33.24 -19.80 16.55
N GLU A 394 -34.43 -19.63 17.13
CA GLU A 394 -35.67 -20.07 16.47
C GLU A 394 -36.00 -19.16 15.28
N VAL A 395 -35.85 -17.84 15.43
CA VAL A 395 -36.07 -16.88 14.33
C VAL A 395 -35.13 -17.20 13.16
N ARG A 396 -33.84 -17.46 13.42
CA ARG A 396 -32.88 -17.98 12.41
C ARG A 396 -33.37 -19.26 11.75
N SER A 397 -33.76 -20.26 12.53
CA SER A 397 -34.23 -21.56 12.01
C SER A 397 -35.49 -21.42 11.13
N ILE A 398 -36.39 -20.49 11.46
CA ILE A 398 -37.58 -20.18 10.65
C ILE A 398 -37.21 -19.39 9.40
N SER A 399 -36.29 -18.43 9.50
CA SER A 399 -35.76 -17.66 8.37
C SER A 399 -35.24 -18.61 7.29
N SER A 400 -34.32 -19.51 7.67
CA SER A 400 -33.69 -20.49 6.79
C SER A 400 -34.59 -21.66 6.36
N SER A 401 -35.87 -21.65 6.71
CA SER A 401 -36.85 -22.68 6.29
C SER A 401 -38.12 -22.13 5.63
N GLN A 402 -38.36 -20.81 5.63
CA GLN A 402 -39.49 -20.18 4.93
C GLN A 402 -39.17 -18.91 4.12
N LEU A 403 -37.94 -18.40 4.12
CA LEU A 403 -37.48 -17.63 2.95
C LEU A 403 -37.40 -18.54 1.72
N LEU A 404 -37.31 -17.93 0.53
CA LEU A 404 -37.04 -18.65 -0.72
C LEU A 404 -35.75 -19.49 -0.55
N SER A 405 -35.70 -20.68 -1.15
CA SER A 405 -34.63 -21.69 -0.94
C SER A 405 -33.20 -21.22 -1.28
N ASP A 406 -33.09 -20.06 -1.89
CA ASP A 406 -31.90 -19.57 -2.58
C ASP A 406 -31.19 -18.45 -1.79
N VAL A 407 -31.74 -18.02 -0.65
CA VAL A 407 -31.21 -16.90 0.15
C VAL A 407 -30.05 -17.33 1.06
N PRO A 408 -28.87 -16.67 1.00
CA PRO A 408 -27.74 -16.98 1.87
C PRO A 408 -28.04 -16.81 3.36
N ALA A 409 -27.48 -17.72 4.18
CA ALA A 409 -27.58 -17.66 5.64
C ALA A 409 -26.99 -16.36 6.22
N GLU A 410 -25.94 -15.82 5.61
CA GLU A 410 -25.31 -14.54 5.99
C GLU A 410 -26.28 -13.36 5.87
N LEU A 411 -27.00 -13.27 4.75
CA LEU A 411 -28.02 -12.25 4.53
C LEU A 411 -29.21 -12.43 5.47
N ILE A 412 -29.57 -13.67 5.79
CA ILE A 412 -30.58 -14.00 6.80
C ILE A 412 -30.15 -13.47 8.19
N ASP A 413 -28.93 -13.75 8.64
CA ASP A 413 -28.43 -13.27 9.93
C ASP A 413 -28.38 -11.73 9.98
N GLN A 414 -27.90 -11.07 8.92
CA GLN A 414 -27.84 -9.60 8.85
C GLN A 414 -29.23 -8.94 8.82
N VAL A 415 -30.21 -9.52 8.11
CA VAL A 415 -31.60 -9.05 8.13
C VAL A 415 -32.25 -9.30 9.50
N VAL A 416 -31.95 -10.42 10.16
CA VAL A 416 -32.43 -10.71 11.52
C VAL A 416 -31.81 -9.79 12.57
N GLU A 417 -30.54 -9.38 12.44
CA GLU A 417 -29.92 -8.36 13.30
C GLU A 417 -30.56 -6.98 13.08
N LEU A 418 -30.73 -6.57 11.82
CA LEU A 418 -31.40 -5.34 11.42
C LEU A 418 -32.82 -5.25 12.00
N LEU A 419 -33.61 -6.31 11.89
CA LEU A 419 -34.97 -6.37 12.45
C LEU A 419 -34.98 -6.56 13.97
N GLY A 420 -33.97 -7.22 14.53
CA GLY A 420 -33.77 -7.32 15.98
C GLY A 420 -33.65 -5.94 16.64
N SER A 421 -32.98 -4.99 15.99
CA SER A 421 -32.90 -3.59 16.45
C SER A 421 -34.24 -2.85 16.43
N PHE A 422 -35.21 -3.33 15.65
CA PHE A 422 -36.57 -2.76 15.50
C PHE A 422 -37.58 -3.37 16.49
N LEU A 423 -37.25 -4.51 17.10
CA LEU A 423 -38.09 -5.28 18.02
C LEU A 423 -37.76 -5.04 19.51
N GLN A 424 -36.77 -4.20 19.82
CA GLN A 424 -36.13 -4.12 21.15
C GLN A 424 -36.67 -3.03 22.11
#